data_AF-A0A1J3JIZ1-F1
#
_entry.id   AF-A0A1J3JIZ1-F1
#
_cell.length_a   1.000
_cell.length_b   1.000
_cell.length_c   1.000
_cell.angle_alpha   90.00
_cell.angle_beta   90.00
_cell.angle_gamma   90.00
#
_symmetry.space_group_name_H-M   'P 1'
#
loop_
_entity.id
_entity.type
_entity.pdbx_description
1 polymer ?
#
loop_
_entity_poly.entity_id
_entity_poly.type
_entity_poly.pdbx_seq_one_letter_code
_entity_poly.pdbx_strand_id
1 'polypeptide(L)'
;SICMPELFECMIDKTQLVQIFATLLQAPKVYKPFADVLVNFLVSSKLDVLKNPDSAATKLVLHLFRCLFGAVSKAQSDFERILQPQVPVIMEACMKNATEVEKPLGYMQLLRTVFRGL
;
A
#
# COMPACT_ATOMS: atom_id res chain seq x y z
N SER A 1 -3.80 10.10 -12.39
CA SER A 1 -2.38 10.12 -12.02
C SER A 1 -1.62 9.22 -12.99
N ILE A 2 -1.00 9.77 -14.02
CA ILE A 2 -0.50 9.01 -15.20
C ILE A 2 0.81 8.26 -14.90
N CYS A 3 1.62 8.72 -13.93
CA CYS A 3 2.99 8.23 -13.74
C CYS A 3 3.16 7.15 -12.65
N MET A 4 2.13 6.87 -11.83
CA MET A 4 2.25 5.92 -10.71
C MET A 4 2.57 4.48 -11.14
N PRO A 5 1.98 3.93 -12.23
CA PRO A 5 2.36 2.61 -12.72
C PRO A 5 3.83 2.51 -13.11
N GLU A 6 4.34 3.49 -13.85
CA GLU A 6 5.75 3.53 -14.32
C GLU A 6 6.73 3.65 -13.15
N LEU A 7 6.40 4.50 -12.18
CA LEU A 7 7.18 4.63 -10.94
C LEU A 7 7.16 3.34 -10.12
N PHE A 8 6.04 2.62 -10.09
CA PHE A 8 5.94 1.33 -9.42
C PHE A 8 6.87 0.30 -10.03
N GLU A 9 6.86 0.16 -11.35
CA GLU A 9 7.80 -0.75 -12.04
C GLU A 9 9.25 -0.35 -11.76
N CYS A 10 9.58 0.94 -11.78
CA CYS A 10 10.92 1.40 -11.42
C CYS A 10 11.31 1.09 -9.95
N MET A 11 10.35 1.12 -9.02
CA MET A 11 10.58 0.81 -7.60
C MET A 11 10.84 -0.68 -7.35
N ILE A 12 10.36 -1.57 -8.22
CA ILE A 12 10.66 -3.02 -8.14
C ILE A 12 12.18 -3.24 -8.25
N ASP A 13 12.82 -2.53 -9.19
CA ASP A 13 14.25 -2.67 -9.46
C ASP A 13 15.12 -1.75 -8.58
N LYS A 14 14.57 -0.65 -8.07
CA LYS A 14 15.33 0.40 -7.35
C LYS A 14 14.74 0.70 -5.97
N THR A 15 15.27 0.05 -4.95
CA THR A 15 14.86 0.24 -3.54
C THR A 15 15.05 1.67 -3.02
N GLN A 16 15.96 2.46 -3.60
CA GLN A 16 16.15 3.87 -3.24
C GLN A 16 14.90 4.72 -3.55
N LEU A 17 14.16 4.41 -4.62
CA LEU A 17 12.92 5.12 -4.95
C LEU A 17 11.84 4.92 -3.87
N VAL A 18 11.82 3.74 -3.24
CA VAL A 18 10.92 3.45 -2.12
C VAL A 18 11.23 4.36 -0.92
N GLN A 19 12.51 4.64 -0.66
CA GLN A 19 12.92 5.57 0.40
C GLN A 19 12.46 7.00 0.11
N ILE A 20 12.56 7.45 -1.14
CA ILE A 20 12.05 8.77 -1.55
C ILE A 20 10.55 8.89 -1.24
N PHE A 21 9.77 7.85 -1.54
CA PHE A 21 8.34 7.83 -1.28
C PHE A 21 8.04 7.87 0.22
N ALA A 22 8.79 7.09 1.01
CA ALA A 22 8.69 7.14 2.47
C ALA A 22 9.05 8.53 3.03
N THR A 23 9.98 9.26 2.42
CA THR A 23 10.29 10.66 2.77
C THR A 23 9.14 11.61 2.40
N LEU A 24 8.55 11.45 1.21
CA LEU A 24 7.41 12.27 0.76
C LEU A 24 6.19 12.11 1.67
N LEU A 25 5.92 10.89 2.15
CA LEU A 25 4.85 10.63 3.15
C LEU A 25 5.10 11.31 4.50
N GLN A 26 6.31 11.80 4.76
CA GLN A 26 6.67 12.50 5.99
C GLN A 26 6.79 14.02 5.79
N ALA A 27 6.71 14.51 4.54
CA ALA A 27 6.93 15.90 4.21
C ALA A 27 5.62 16.72 4.37
N PRO A 28 5.53 17.67 5.32
CA PRO A 28 4.26 18.32 5.72
C PRO A 28 3.46 18.98 4.60
N LYS A 29 4.13 19.45 3.55
CA LYS A 29 3.50 20.16 2.43
C LYS A 29 2.93 19.25 1.35
N VAL A 30 3.37 18.00 1.29
CA VAL A 30 3.08 17.09 0.15
C VAL A 30 2.51 15.74 0.57
N TYR A 31 2.64 15.35 1.85
CA TYR A 31 2.23 14.02 2.29
C TYR A 31 0.76 13.73 2.01
N LYS A 32 -0.14 14.70 2.21
CA LYS A 32 -1.59 14.49 2.09
C LYS A 32 -2.03 14.15 0.66
N PRO A 33 -1.75 14.99 -0.36
CA PRO A 33 -2.09 14.64 -1.75
C PRO A 33 -1.30 13.41 -2.23
N PHE A 34 -0.08 13.21 -1.75
CA PHE A 34 0.72 12.04 -2.12
C PHE A 34 0.15 10.73 -1.57
N ALA A 35 -0.22 10.70 -0.28
CA ALA A 35 -0.82 9.55 0.39
C ALA A 35 -2.15 9.16 -0.26
N ASP A 36 -2.97 10.15 -0.63
CA ASP A 36 -4.23 9.92 -1.34
C ASP A 36 -4.01 9.25 -2.70
N VAL A 37 -3.10 9.79 -3.53
CA VAL A 37 -2.77 9.18 -4.83
C VAL A 37 -2.18 7.78 -4.66
N LEU A 38 -1.28 7.60 -3.68
CA LEU A 38 -0.61 6.33 -3.44
C LEU A 38 -1.59 5.24 -2.97
N VAL A 39 -2.45 5.53 -1.98
CA VAL A 39 -3.40 4.53 -1.48
C VAL A 39 -4.40 4.14 -2.55
N ASN A 40 -4.95 5.11 -3.29
CA ASN A 40 -5.89 4.85 -4.38
C ASN A 40 -5.25 3.97 -5.45
N PHE A 41 -4.01 4.25 -5.85
CA PHE A 41 -3.29 3.42 -6.80
C PHE A 41 -3.06 1.98 -6.29
N LEU A 42 -2.62 1.81 -5.04
CA LEU A 42 -2.36 0.48 -4.48
C LEU A 42 -3.63 -0.37 -4.42
N VAL A 43 -4.73 0.23 -3.94
CA VAL A 43 -6.02 -0.44 -3.74
C VAL A 43 -6.70 -0.74 -5.07
N SER A 44 -6.73 0.22 -6.00
CA SER A 44 -7.42 0.05 -7.28
C SER A 44 -6.64 -0.78 -8.30
N SER A 45 -5.32 -0.91 -8.18
CA SER A 45 -4.52 -1.46 -9.30
C SER A 45 -3.48 -2.50 -8.91
N LYS A 46 -3.13 -2.67 -7.63
CA LYS A 46 -1.99 -3.53 -7.25
C LYS A 46 -2.32 -4.62 -6.23
N LEU A 47 -3.56 -4.79 -5.78
CA LEU A 47 -3.92 -5.89 -4.86
C LEU A 47 -3.77 -7.28 -5.50
N ASP A 48 -3.95 -7.41 -6.82
CA ASP A 48 -3.80 -8.69 -7.53
C ASP A 48 -2.36 -9.24 -7.52
N VAL A 49 -1.34 -8.40 -7.34
CA VAL A 49 0.04 -8.89 -7.29
C VAL A 49 0.28 -9.76 -6.05
N LEU A 50 -0.54 -9.63 -5.01
CA LEU A 50 -0.43 -10.39 -3.76
C LEU A 50 -0.72 -11.89 -3.93
N LYS A 51 -1.26 -12.31 -5.08
CA LYS A 51 -1.44 -13.72 -5.45
C LYS A 51 -0.12 -14.49 -5.51
N ASN A 52 1.00 -13.80 -5.79
CA ASN A 52 2.33 -14.40 -5.83
C ASN A 52 3.22 -13.86 -4.69
N PRO A 53 3.21 -14.47 -3.49
CA PRO A 53 3.85 -13.93 -2.30
C PRO A 53 5.37 -13.73 -2.41
N ASP A 54 6.04 -14.48 -3.29
CA ASP A 54 7.50 -14.43 -3.44
C ASP A 54 7.97 -13.33 -4.40
N SER A 55 7.04 -12.75 -5.16
CA SER A 55 7.33 -11.74 -6.16
C SER A 55 7.85 -10.43 -5.56
N ALA A 56 8.71 -9.74 -6.32
CA ALA A 56 9.21 -8.42 -5.92
C ALA A 56 8.07 -7.38 -5.84
N ALA A 57 7.06 -7.50 -6.71
CA ALA A 57 5.87 -6.66 -6.69
C ALA A 57 5.08 -6.79 -5.38
N THR A 58 4.86 -8.01 -4.86
CA THR A 58 4.21 -8.23 -3.57
C THR A 58 5.00 -7.61 -2.42
N LYS A 59 6.33 -7.83 -2.40
CA LYS A 59 7.20 -7.24 -1.38
C LYS A 59 7.12 -5.72 -1.38
N LEU A 60 7.08 -5.10 -2.56
CA LEU A 60 6.93 -3.66 -2.73
C LEU A 60 5.56 -3.15 -2.25
N VAL A 61 4.45 -3.75 -2.71
CA VAL A 61 3.09 -3.35 -2.28
C VAL A 61 2.95 -3.39 -0.76
N LEU A 62 3.38 -4.48 -0.15
CA LEU A 62 3.33 -4.63 1.31
C LEU A 62 4.22 -3.62 2.02
N HIS A 63 5.37 -3.25 1.44
CA HIS A 63 6.24 -2.22 2.00
C HIS A 63 5.59 -0.84 1.92
N LEU A 64 4.99 -0.47 0.79
CA LEU A 64 4.31 0.81 0.61
C LEU A 64 3.11 0.95 1.55
N PHE A 65 2.33 -0.11 1.76
CA PHE A 65 1.28 -0.10 2.79
C PHE A 65 1.86 0.12 4.19
N ARG A 66 2.95 -0.57 4.57
CA ARG A 66 3.62 -0.31 5.86
C ARG A 66 4.09 1.14 6.00
N CYS A 67 4.59 1.76 4.93
CA CYS A 67 4.96 3.18 4.95
C CYS A 67 3.73 4.09 5.19
N LEU A 68 2.61 3.82 4.51
CA LEU A 68 1.35 4.56 4.69
C LEU A 68 0.85 4.45 6.13
N PHE A 69 0.73 3.23 6.67
CA PHE A 69 0.27 3.00 8.04
C PHE A 69 1.27 3.54 9.08
N GLY A 70 2.58 3.47 8.81
CA GLY A 70 3.59 4.06 9.69
C GLY A 70 3.49 5.59 9.79
N ALA A 71 3.04 6.25 8.71
CA ALA A 71 2.86 7.70 8.67
C ALA A 71 1.63 8.18 9.47
N VAL A 72 0.66 7.29 9.78
CA VAL A 72 -0.51 7.60 10.63
C VAL A 72 -0.09 8.22 11.96
N SER A 73 0.98 7.71 12.58
CA SER A 73 1.51 8.20 13.86
C SER A 73 1.89 9.69 13.87
N LYS A 74 2.14 10.28 12.69
CA LYS A 74 2.59 11.69 12.55
C LYS A 74 1.46 12.65 12.19
N ALA A 75 0.37 12.15 11.59
CA ALA A 75 -0.76 12.96 11.12
C ALA A 75 -2.07 12.15 11.14
N GLN A 76 -2.41 11.61 12.30
CA GLN A 76 -3.47 10.61 12.49
C GLN A 76 -4.79 11.03 11.82
N SER A 77 -5.29 12.23 12.11
CA SER A 77 -6.59 12.69 11.57
C SER A 77 -6.65 12.77 10.05
N ASP A 78 -5.52 13.07 9.39
CA ASP A 78 -5.48 13.15 7.94
C ASP A 78 -5.36 11.76 7.31
N PHE A 79 -4.50 10.90 7.85
CA PHE A 79 -4.36 9.53 7.35
C PHE A 79 -5.60 8.68 7.61
N GLU A 80 -6.28 8.85 8.76
CA GLU A 80 -7.53 8.14 9.06
C GLU A 80 -8.59 8.48 8.00
N ARG A 81 -8.77 9.77 7.67
CA ARG A 81 -9.70 10.19 6.60
C ARG A 81 -9.35 9.61 5.24
N ILE A 82 -8.06 9.46 4.92
CA ILE A 82 -7.59 8.90 3.65
C ILE A 82 -7.77 7.38 3.60
N LEU A 83 -7.44 6.67 4.69
CA LEU A 83 -7.40 5.21 4.76
C LEU A 83 -8.77 4.60 5.03
N GLN A 84 -9.60 5.22 5.86
CA GLN A 84 -10.92 4.71 6.26
C GLN A 84 -11.80 4.24 5.08
N PRO A 85 -11.97 4.99 3.97
CA PRO A 85 -12.79 4.51 2.85
C PRO A 85 -12.17 3.31 2.12
N GLN A 86 -10.85 3.11 2.24
CA GLN A 86 -10.11 2.05 1.55
C GLN A 86 -10.11 0.73 2.34
N VAL A 87 -10.25 0.79 3.67
CA VAL A 87 -10.18 -0.39 4.54
C VAL A 87 -11.20 -1.47 4.15
N PRO A 88 -12.50 -1.17 3.96
CA PRO A 88 -13.47 -2.19 3.55
C PRO A 88 -13.11 -2.83 2.20
N VAL A 89 -12.65 -2.02 1.24
CA VAL A 89 -12.25 -2.48 -0.10
C VAL A 89 -11.05 -3.43 0.00
N ILE A 90 -10.04 -3.08 0.80
CA ILE A 90 -8.88 -3.94 1.05
C ILE A 90 -9.31 -5.24 1.72
N MET A 91 -10.18 -5.17 2.73
CA MET A 91 -10.67 -6.36 3.45
C MET A 91 -11.41 -7.30 2.51
N GLU A 92 -12.38 -6.79 1.75
CA GLU A 92 -13.16 -7.58 0.80
C GLU A 92 -12.26 -8.23 -0.25
N ALA A 93 -11.38 -7.46 -0.88
CA ALA A 93 -10.45 -7.97 -1.89
C ALA A 93 -9.51 -9.05 -1.31
N CYS A 94 -8.93 -8.82 -0.13
CA CYS A 94 -8.03 -9.79 0.50
C CYS A 94 -8.76 -11.07 0.90
N MET A 95 -9.94 -10.96 1.53
CA MET A 95 -10.71 -12.10 1.99
C MET A 95 -11.19 -12.97 0.81
N LYS A 96 -11.70 -12.34 -0.24
CA LYS A 96 -12.11 -13.04 -1.47
C LYS A 96 -10.93 -13.74 -2.13
N ASN A 97 -9.88 -13.01 -2.47
CA ASN A 97 -8.75 -13.58 -3.23
C ASN A 97 -7.95 -14.61 -2.39
N ALA A 98 -7.90 -14.47 -1.06
CA ALA A 98 -7.22 -15.45 -0.20
C ALA A 98 -7.86 -16.85 -0.26
N THR A 99 -9.15 -16.95 -0.59
CA THR A 99 -9.82 -18.26 -0.81
C THR A 99 -9.60 -18.85 -2.20
N GLU A 100 -9.12 -18.06 -3.14
CA GLU A 100 -8.97 -18.45 -4.55
C GLU A 100 -7.53 -18.82 -4.92
N VAL A 101 -6.54 -18.51 -4.08
CA VAL A 101 -5.12 -18.76 -4.36
C VAL A 101 -4.54 -19.88 -3.50
N GLU A 102 -3.60 -20.63 -4.08
CA GLU A 102 -2.90 -21.73 -3.39
C GLU A 102 -2.09 -21.23 -2.19
N LYS A 103 -1.49 -20.02 -2.29
CA LYS A 103 -0.65 -19.42 -1.26
C LYS A 103 -1.14 -18.02 -0.87
N PRO A 104 -2.07 -17.90 0.10
CA PRO A 104 -2.70 -16.62 0.44
C PRO A 104 -1.82 -15.67 1.29
N LEU A 105 -0.54 -16.01 1.49
CA LEU A 105 0.35 -15.30 2.43
C LEU A 105 0.47 -13.80 2.14
N GLY A 106 0.49 -13.39 0.87
CA GLY A 106 0.54 -11.97 0.49
C GLY A 106 -0.67 -11.18 1.01
N TYR A 107 -1.87 -11.73 0.83
CA TYR A 107 -3.11 -11.14 1.35
C TYR A 107 -3.15 -11.14 2.88
N MET A 108 -2.73 -12.23 3.52
CA MET A 108 -2.70 -12.33 4.99
C MET A 108 -1.74 -11.30 5.61
N GLN A 109 -0.61 -11.03 4.97
CA GLN A 109 0.34 -10.00 5.42
C GLN A 109 -0.24 -8.59 5.29
N LEU A 110 -1.00 -8.31 4.21
CA LEU A 110 -1.68 -7.03 4.08
C LEU A 110 -2.76 -6.86 5.15
N LEU A 111 -3.63 -7.85 5.34
CA LEU A 111 -4.66 -7.83 6.40
C LEU A 111 -4.04 -7.58 7.79
N ARG A 112 -2.93 -8.27 8.11
CA ARG A 112 -2.20 -8.05 9.36
C ARG A 112 -1.67 -6.62 9.50
N THR A 113 -1.26 -6.01 8.39
CA THR A 113 -0.76 -4.62 8.38
C THR A 113 -1.90 -3.65 8.65
N VAL A 114 -3.05 -3.85 8.00
CA VAL A 114 -4.25 -3.03 8.21
C VAL A 114 -4.72 -3.11 9.66
N PHE A 115 -4.86 -4.31 10.23
CA PHE A 115 -5.30 -4.48 11.63
C PHE A 115 -4.33 -3.93 12.68
N ARG A 116 -3.06 -3.75 12.34
CA ARG A 116 -2.06 -3.15 13.25
C ARG A 116 -1.96 -1.62 13.11
N GLY A 117 -2.33 -1.10 11.94
CA GLY A 117 -2.22 0.31 11.61
C GLY A 117 -3.48 1.12 11.91
N LEU A 118 -4.55 0.45 12.35
CA LEU A 118 -5.81 1.01 12.82
C LEU A 118 -5.91 0.86 14.33
#